data_AF-A0A6P6F5M0-F1
#
_entry.id   AF-A0A6P6F5M0-F1
#
_cell.length_a   1.000
_cell.length_b   1.000
_cell.length_c   1.000
_cell.angle_alpha   90.00
_cell.angle_beta   90.00
_cell.angle_gamma   90.00
#
_symmetry.space_group_name_H-M   'P 1'
#
loop_
_entity.id
_entity.type
_entity.pdbx_description
1 polymer ?
#
loop_
_entity_poly.entity_id
_entity_poly.type
_entity_poly.pdbx_seq_one_letter_code
_entity_poly.pdbx_strand_id
1 'polypeptide(L)'
;MHYQLKYVDVPYVQDVVLEIKADKFWALSVREAIKYLTEALQSVNELELEDTLEKIIDAVEKQPLSSNMIERPAVEAAVQECSHSAEETLEHIFNIIGAFDIPRFVYNSERKKFLPLLMTNHPAPNLFGTARDKAELYRERYTILHQRTHRHELFTPPVIGSHPDEMGSKFQLKTIETLLGSTTKIGDVIVLGMITQLKEGKFFLEDPTGTVQLDLSKAQFHSGLYTEACFVLAEGWFEDQVFHVNAFGFPPTEPASTTRAYYGNINFFGGPSNTSVKTSAKLKQLEDENKDAMFVFISDVWLDQVEVLEKLHTMFSGFITLSTFVFLEQTMHCAAVLTMGSFPRSGFSFKVFYPSNKTVEDSKLQGF
;
A
#
# COMPACT_ATOMS: atom_id res chain seq x y z
N MET A 1 1.51 27.83 44.80
CA MET A 1 2.30 26.59 44.62
C MET A 1 2.87 26.61 43.23
N HIS A 2 4.18 26.88 43.12
CA HIS A 2 4.90 26.76 41.85
C HIS A 2 5.00 25.28 41.49
N TYR A 3 4.40 24.87 40.37
CA TYR A 3 4.74 23.60 39.74
C TYR A 3 6.11 23.78 39.08
N GLN A 4 7.16 23.26 39.72
CA GLN A 4 8.44 23.05 39.06
C GLN A 4 8.23 21.99 37.98
N LEU A 5 8.44 22.38 36.71
CA LEU A 5 8.72 21.44 35.63
C LEU A 5 9.89 20.56 36.08
N LYS A 6 9.61 19.29 36.39
CA LYS A 6 10.66 18.29 36.54
C LYS A 6 11.30 18.13 35.17
N TYR A 7 12.59 18.44 35.10
CA TYR A 7 13.43 18.21 33.94
C TYR A 7 13.22 16.78 33.42
N VAL A 8 13.17 16.63 32.10
CA VAL A 8 13.38 15.34 31.42
C VAL A 8 14.68 14.76 31.97
N ASP A 9 14.58 13.72 32.79
CA ASP A 9 15.72 13.22 33.54
C ASP A 9 16.65 12.52 32.55
N VAL A 10 17.89 12.99 32.47
CA VAL A 10 18.96 12.42 31.61
C VAL A 10 19.05 10.88 31.73
N PRO A 11 18.84 10.26 32.91
CA PRO A 11 18.81 8.80 33.04
C PRO A 11 17.70 8.10 32.23
N TYR A 12 16.50 8.70 32.11
CA TYR A 12 15.38 8.09 31.38
C TYR A 12 15.62 8.07 29.87
N VAL A 13 16.13 9.17 29.31
CA VAL A 13 16.57 9.23 27.90
C VAL A 13 17.73 8.25 27.66
N GLN A 14 18.59 8.07 28.65
CA GLN A 14 19.73 7.16 28.58
C GLN A 14 19.29 5.69 28.63
N ASP A 15 18.28 5.34 29.44
CA ASP A 15 17.68 4.00 29.49
C ASP A 15 16.94 3.64 28.19
N VAL A 16 16.18 4.58 27.61
CA VAL A 16 15.53 4.38 26.30
C VAL A 16 16.57 4.23 25.18
N VAL A 17 17.64 5.03 25.19
CA VAL A 17 18.72 4.87 24.21
C VAL A 17 19.49 3.57 24.42
N LEU A 18 19.56 3.05 25.64
CA LEU A 18 20.09 1.71 25.92
C LEU A 18 19.13 0.60 25.50
N GLU A 19 17.82 0.83 25.49
CA GLU A 19 16.80 -0.09 24.97
C GLU A 19 16.85 -0.17 23.43
N ILE A 20 17.01 0.98 22.76
CA ILE A 20 17.36 1.04 21.33
C ILE A 20 18.65 0.22 21.07
N LYS A 21 19.60 0.22 22.01
CA LYS A 21 20.89 -0.52 21.92
C LYS A 21 20.74 -2.03 22.17
N ALA A 22 19.76 -2.42 22.97
CA ALA A 22 19.54 -3.81 23.38
C ALA A 22 18.93 -4.64 22.24
N ASP A 23 18.06 -4.04 21.42
CA ASP A 23 17.37 -4.79 20.37
C ASP A 23 18.20 -5.04 19.10
N LYS A 24 19.15 -4.17 18.76
CA LYS A 24 20.02 -4.37 17.59
C LYS A 24 21.38 -3.71 17.79
N PHE A 25 22.45 -4.50 17.75
CA PHE A 25 23.86 -4.11 17.82
C PHE A 25 24.21 -2.88 16.94
N TRP A 26 24.07 -1.67 17.49
CA TRP A 26 24.67 -0.45 16.94
C TRP A 26 25.69 0.11 17.93
N ALA A 27 26.78 0.67 17.42
CA ALA A 27 27.67 1.52 18.19
C ALA A 27 27.37 2.96 17.76
N LEU A 28 26.77 3.76 18.63
CA LEU A 28 26.55 5.18 18.36
C LEU A 28 27.83 5.94 18.73
N SER A 29 28.07 7.10 18.10
CA SER A 29 28.84 8.16 18.77
C SER A 29 27.92 8.80 19.81
N VAL A 30 27.72 8.07 20.92
CA VAL A 30 26.60 8.18 21.87
C VAL A 30 26.41 9.58 22.48
N ARG A 31 27.46 10.39 22.65
CA ARG A 31 27.34 11.63 23.46
C ARG A 31 26.65 12.79 22.75
N GLU A 32 26.91 12.99 21.47
CA GLU A 32 26.41 14.19 20.77
C GLU A 32 24.97 14.02 20.29
N ALA A 33 24.61 12.81 19.84
CA ALA A 33 23.25 12.47 19.42
C ALA A 33 22.26 12.45 20.60
N ILE A 34 22.65 11.87 21.74
CA ILE A 34 21.81 11.89 22.96
C ILE A 34 21.60 13.32 23.43
N LYS A 35 22.67 14.13 23.50
CA LYS A 35 22.57 15.53 23.93
C LYS A 35 21.58 16.30 23.05
N TYR A 36 21.65 16.12 21.74
CA TYR A 36 20.72 16.74 20.80
C TYR A 36 19.27 16.27 21.00
N LEU A 37 19.02 14.97 21.15
CA LEU A 37 17.68 14.44 21.39
C LEU A 37 17.08 14.94 22.71
N THR A 38 17.88 14.98 23.78
CA THR A 38 17.45 15.53 25.08
C THR A 38 17.10 17.02 24.97
N GLU A 39 17.85 17.80 24.18
CA GLU A 39 17.54 19.21 23.92
C GLU A 39 16.28 19.37 23.05
N ALA A 40 16.10 18.54 22.02
CA ALA A 40 14.96 18.61 21.10
C ALA A 40 13.63 18.13 21.72
N LEU A 41 13.67 17.16 22.63
CA LEU A 41 12.49 16.56 23.25
C LEU A 41 12.10 17.22 24.59
N GLN A 42 12.81 18.28 25.01
CA GLN A 42 12.52 19.00 26.27
C GLN A 42 11.12 19.62 26.32
N SER A 43 10.53 19.94 25.17
CA SER A 43 9.20 20.54 25.05
C SER A 43 8.07 19.53 24.82
N VAL A 44 8.40 18.24 24.65
CA VAL A 44 7.43 17.17 24.38
C VAL A 44 6.84 16.66 25.68
N ASN A 45 5.52 16.46 25.72
CA ASN A 45 4.83 15.97 26.91
C ASN A 45 5.19 14.50 27.18
N GLU A 46 5.21 14.08 28.45
CA GLU A 46 5.61 12.74 28.89
C GLU A 46 4.72 11.63 28.28
N LEU A 47 3.44 11.96 28.00
CA LEU A 47 2.47 11.07 27.33
C LEU A 47 2.73 10.89 25.83
N GLU A 48 3.42 11.82 25.18
CA GLU A 48 3.70 11.81 23.72
C GLU A 48 5.16 11.45 23.43
N LEU A 49 5.98 11.32 24.48
CA LEU A 49 7.42 11.12 24.37
C LEU A 49 7.75 9.77 23.74
N GLU A 50 7.11 8.69 24.19
CA GLU A 50 7.28 7.34 23.63
C GLU A 50 6.90 7.29 22.14
N ASP A 51 5.71 7.80 21.78
CA ASP A 51 5.24 7.88 20.39
C ASP A 51 6.17 8.73 19.51
N THR A 52 6.74 9.80 20.05
CA THR A 52 7.66 10.69 19.33
C THR A 52 9.01 10.02 19.12
N LEU A 53 9.49 9.29 20.12
CA LEU A 53 10.71 8.49 20.03
C LEU A 53 10.57 7.37 19.00
N GLU A 54 9.47 6.63 18.99
CA GLU A 54 9.21 5.62 17.96
C GLU A 54 9.23 6.23 16.56
N LYS A 55 8.60 7.40 16.35
CA LYS A 55 8.64 8.10 15.05
C LYS A 55 10.05 8.50 14.64
N ILE A 56 10.87 8.99 15.56
CA ILE A 56 12.26 9.37 15.29
C ILE A 56 13.09 8.13 14.96
N ILE A 57 12.92 7.03 15.69
CA ILE A 57 13.60 5.75 15.40
C ILE A 57 13.22 5.28 13.99
N ASP A 58 11.93 5.29 13.66
CA ASP A 58 11.43 4.92 12.35
C ASP A 58 11.99 5.82 11.23
N ALA A 59 12.13 7.13 11.49
CA ALA A 59 12.72 8.09 10.56
C ALA A 59 14.22 7.84 10.35
N VAL A 60 14.97 7.56 11.42
CA VAL A 60 16.40 7.18 11.32
C VAL A 60 16.55 5.87 10.54
N GLU A 61 15.70 4.87 10.76
CA GLU A 61 15.73 3.60 10.02
C GLU A 61 15.46 3.74 8.50
N LYS A 62 14.75 4.81 8.12
CA LYS A 62 14.40 5.18 6.74
C LYS A 62 15.46 6.05 6.08
N GLN A 63 16.56 6.40 6.74
CA GLN A 63 17.64 7.17 6.12
C GLN A 63 18.67 6.27 5.43
N PRO A 64 19.31 6.72 4.34
CA PRO A 64 20.40 6.01 3.68
C PRO A 64 21.67 6.12 4.53
N LEU A 65 21.81 5.25 5.52
CA LEU A 65 22.99 5.20 6.37
C LEU A 65 24.15 4.54 5.61
N SER A 66 25.27 5.25 5.48
CA SER A 66 26.51 4.76 4.85
C SER A 66 27.33 3.86 5.77
N SER A 67 26.99 3.77 7.04
CA SER A 67 27.65 2.94 8.04
C SER A 67 26.67 2.49 9.13
N ASN A 68 27.08 1.51 9.93
CA ASN A 68 26.33 1.05 11.10
C ASN A 68 26.42 2.03 12.30
N MET A 69 27.04 3.20 12.11
CA MET A 69 27.16 4.27 13.08
C MET A 69 26.11 5.33 12.78
N ILE A 70 25.23 5.62 13.75
CA ILE A 70 24.30 6.74 13.65
C ILE A 70 25.05 8.00 14.11
N GLU A 71 25.21 8.97 13.21
CA GLU A 71 25.85 10.25 13.50
C GLU A 71 24.80 11.34 13.77
N ARG A 72 25.20 12.41 14.47
CA ARG A 72 24.31 13.55 14.80
C ARG A 72 23.50 14.08 13.60
N PRO A 73 24.06 14.24 12.38
CA PRO A 73 23.28 14.73 11.23
C PRO A 73 22.11 13.83 10.86
N ALA A 74 22.22 12.51 11.04
CA ALA A 74 21.15 11.57 10.76
C ALA A 74 19.99 11.72 11.78
N VAL A 75 20.35 11.89 13.05
CA VAL A 75 19.37 12.12 14.13
C VAL A 75 18.71 13.48 13.98
N GLU A 76 19.46 14.52 13.64
CA GLU A 76 18.94 15.86 13.36
C GLU A 76 17.99 15.85 12.17
N ALA A 77 18.33 15.17 11.07
CA ALA A 77 17.43 15.00 9.92
C ALA A 77 16.13 14.26 10.30
N ALA A 78 16.22 13.24 11.16
CA ALA A 78 15.05 12.49 11.62
C ALA A 78 14.14 13.32 12.53
N VAL A 79 14.73 14.08 13.46
CA VAL A 79 13.99 14.99 14.34
C VAL A 79 13.33 16.09 13.52
N GLN A 80 14.03 16.68 12.55
CA GLN A 80 13.45 17.67 11.64
C GLN A 80 12.32 17.08 10.80
N GLU A 81 12.47 15.85 10.29
CA GLU A 81 11.39 15.15 9.57
C GLU A 81 10.15 14.91 10.45
N CYS A 82 10.34 14.55 11.72
CA CYS A 82 9.25 14.37 12.67
C CYS A 82 8.63 15.70 13.12
N SER A 83 9.42 16.78 13.15
CA SER A 83 8.97 18.14 13.51
C SER A 83 8.24 18.82 12.36
N HIS A 84 8.69 18.56 11.13
CA HIS A 84 8.10 19.04 9.88
C HIS A 84 7.11 18.03 9.29
N SER A 85 6.31 17.32 10.11
CA SER A 85 5.06 16.76 9.58
C SER A 85 4.36 17.95 8.92
N ALA A 86 4.35 17.97 7.58
CA ALA A 86 4.30 19.20 6.79
C ALA A 86 3.34 20.20 7.42
N GLU A 87 3.74 21.47 7.59
CA GLU A 87 2.74 22.52 7.81
C GLU A 87 1.73 22.39 6.67
N GLU A 88 0.60 21.73 6.95
CA GLU A 88 -0.43 21.37 5.99
C GLU A 88 -1.09 22.69 5.60
N THR A 89 -0.43 23.42 4.73
CA THR A 89 -0.88 24.67 4.18
C THR A 89 -2.09 24.33 3.33
N LEU A 90 -3.13 25.16 3.37
CA LEU A 90 -4.42 24.91 2.68
C LEU A 90 -4.26 24.61 1.18
N GLU A 91 -3.11 24.96 0.60
CA GLU A 91 -2.71 24.70 -0.79
C GLU A 91 -2.53 23.20 -1.15
N HIS A 92 -2.54 22.28 -0.18
CA HIS A 92 -2.27 20.84 -0.42
C HIS A 92 -3.47 19.89 -0.20
N ILE A 93 -4.70 20.39 -0.06
CA ILE A 93 -5.88 19.56 0.24
C ILE A 93 -6.27 18.64 -0.95
N PHE A 94 -6.06 19.09 -2.18
CA PHE A 94 -6.36 18.32 -3.39
C PHE A 94 -5.16 18.27 -4.33
N ASN A 95 -4.65 17.07 -4.57
CA ASN A 95 -3.50 16.83 -5.44
C ASN A 95 -3.84 15.80 -6.51
N ILE A 96 -3.38 16.04 -7.74
CA ILE A 96 -3.42 15.08 -8.83
C ILE A 96 -2.01 14.52 -8.99
N ILE A 97 -1.86 13.21 -8.84
CA ILE A 97 -0.57 12.52 -8.89
C ILE A 97 -0.46 11.86 -10.26
N GLY A 98 0.52 12.30 -11.06
CA GLY A 98 0.81 11.69 -12.36
C GLY A 98 1.39 10.29 -12.19
N ALA A 99 1.19 9.42 -13.19
CA ALA A 99 1.68 8.03 -13.13
C ALA A 99 3.21 7.94 -12.97
N PHE A 100 3.97 8.91 -13.51
CA PHE A 100 5.43 8.97 -13.40
C PHE A 100 5.91 9.64 -12.10
N ASP A 101 5.00 10.24 -11.33
CA ASP A 101 5.29 10.92 -10.06
C ASP A 101 4.98 10.04 -8.83
N ILE A 102 4.45 8.82 -9.05
CA ILE A 102 4.20 7.85 -7.99
C ILE A 102 5.55 7.44 -7.37
N PRO A 103 5.73 7.54 -6.05
CA PRO A 103 6.98 7.19 -5.41
C PRO A 103 7.25 5.69 -5.57
N ARG A 104 8.43 5.35 -6.11
CA ARG A 104 8.82 3.96 -6.30
C ARG A 104 9.44 3.38 -5.03
N PHE A 105 8.83 2.31 -4.52
CA PHE A 105 9.34 1.51 -3.43
C PHE A 105 9.68 0.10 -3.89
N VAL A 106 10.69 -0.50 -3.29
CA VAL A 106 11.08 -1.90 -3.52
C VAL A 106 10.94 -2.67 -2.21
N TYR A 107 10.29 -3.82 -2.26
CA TYR A 107 10.19 -4.70 -1.10
C TYR A 107 11.52 -5.41 -0.86
N ASN A 108 12.07 -5.28 0.34
CA ASN A 108 13.24 -6.03 0.77
C ASN A 108 12.79 -7.23 1.62
N SER A 109 13.05 -8.45 1.14
CA SER A 109 12.63 -9.69 1.79
C SER A 109 13.35 -9.97 3.11
N GLU A 110 14.59 -9.49 3.28
CA GLU A 110 15.39 -9.68 4.50
C GLU A 110 14.87 -8.78 5.63
N ARG A 111 14.69 -7.48 5.32
CA ARG A 111 14.14 -6.48 6.25
C ARG A 111 12.63 -6.58 6.42
N LYS A 112 11.94 -7.28 5.52
CA LYS A 112 10.48 -7.34 5.40
C LYS A 112 9.80 -5.96 5.35
N LYS A 113 10.49 -4.99 4.76
CA LYS A 113 10.05 -3.58 4.64
C LYS A 113 10.11 -3.13 3.19
N PHE A 114 9.28 -2.15 2.84
CA PHE A 114 9.42 -1.40 1.59
C PHE A 114 10.43 -0.28 1.76
N LEU A 115 11.38 -0.19 0.84
CA LEU A 115 12.43 0.83 0.83
C LEU A 115 12.24 1.76 -0.37
N PRO A 116 12.40 3.09 -0.21
CA PRO A 116 12.45 4.00 -1.35
C PRO A 116 13.52 3.56 -2.35
N LEU A 117 13.25 3.71 -3.65
CA LEU A 117 14.16 3.27 -4.71
C LEU A 117 15.60 3.79 -4.52
N LEU A 118 15.75 5.06 -4.13
CA LEU A 118 17.05 5.71 -3.89
C LEU A 118 17.88 5.06 -2.78
N MET A 119 17.24 4.27 -1.91
CA MET A 119 17.90 3.53 -0.82
C MET A 119 18.20 2.07 -1.19
N THR A 120 18.08 1.72 -2.47
CA THR A 120 18.25 0.35 -2.95
C THR A 120 19.24 0.33 -4.09
N ASN A 121 19.75 -0.86 -4.40
CA ASN A 121 20.62 -1.07 -5.57
C ASN A 121 19.82 -1.29 -6.87
N HIS A 122 18.51 -1.07 -6.87
CA HIS A 122 17.70 -1.22 -8.07
C HIS A 122 17.93 -0.04 -9.03
N PRO A 123 18.00 -0.29 -10.35
CA PRO A 123 18.13 0.77 -11.34
C PRO A 123 16.86 1.63 -11.38
N ALA A 124 17.05 2.90 -11.73
CA ALA A 124 15.95 3.81 -12.04
C ALA A 124 15.13 3.31 -13.25
N PRO A 125 13.80 3.45 -13.23
CA PRO A 125 12.96 3.04 -14.35
C PRO A 125 13.21 3.92 -15.56
N ASN A 126 13.16 3.32 -16.76
CA ASN A 126 13.29 4.01 -18.04
C ASN A 126 12.20 3.49 -19.00
N LEU A 127 11.76 4.33 -19.94
CA LEU A 127 10.77 3.93 -20.96
C LEU A 127 11.26 2.73 -21.79
N PHE A 128 12.54 2.69 -22.10
CA PHE A 128 13.20 1.60 -22.81
C PHE A 128 13.93 0.68 -21.83
N GLY A 129 13.15 -0.10 -21.09
CA GLY A 129 13.68 -1.09 -20.14
C GLY A 129 14.49 -2.20 -20.81
N THR A 130 15.31 -2.85 -20.01
CA THR A 130 16.09 -4.04 -20.37
C THR A 130 15.23 -5.31 -20.31
N ALA A 131 15.77 -6.42 -20.83
CA ALA A 131 15.15 -7.73 -20.65
C ALA A 131 14.96 -8.11 -19.17
N ARG A 132 15.87 -7.64 -18.29
CA ARG A 132 15.76 -7.84 -16.84
C ARG A 132 14.55 -7.11 -16.27
N ASP A 133 14.28 -5.88 -16.69
CA ASP A 133 13.13 -5.10 -16.21
C ASP A 133 11.80 -5.81 -16.54
N LYS A 134 11.72 -6.46 -17.71
CA LYS A 134 10.56 -7.29 -18.08
C LYS A 134 10.38 -8.49 -17.16
N ALA A 135 11.46 -9.15 -16.72
CA ALA A 135 11.38 -10.26 -15.79
C ALA A 135 11.02 -9.78 -14.37
N GLU A 136 11.61 -8.68 -13.92
CA GLU A 136 11.34 -8.10 -12.60
C GLU A 136 9.88 -7.65 -12.46
N LEU A 137 9.21 -7.21 -13.54
CA LEU A 137 7.77 -6.91 -13.52
C LEU A 137 6.94 -8.06 -12.91
N TYR A 138 7.19 -9.30 -13.32
CA TYR A 138 6.43 -10.46 -12.83
C TYR A 138 6.92 -10.91 -11.46
N ARG A 139 8.23 -10.81 -11.19
CA ARG A 139 8.81 -11.13 -9.88
C ARG A 139 8.34 -10.19 -8.78
N GLU A 140 8.27 -8.89 -9.04
CA GLU A 140 7.74 -7.90 -8.10
C GLU A 140 6.25 -8.16 -7.82
N ARG A 141 5.45 -8.45 -8.85
CA ARG A 141 4.03 -8.84 -8.69
C ARG A 141 3.87 -10.08 -7.80
N TYR A 142 4.66 -11.13 -8.06
CA TYR A 142 4.70 -12.32 -7.21
C TYR A 142 5.09 -11.95 -5.78
N THR A 143 6.18 -11.20 -5.61
CA THR A 143 6.76 -10.87 -4.30
C THR A 143 5.78 -10.10 -3.43
N ILE A 144 5.09 -9.10 -3.99
CA ILE A 144 4.07 -8.31 -3.29
C ILE A 144 2.92 -9.20 -2.84
N LEU A 145 2.46 -10.13 -3.67
CA LEU A 145 1.37 -11.05 -3.30
C LEU A 145 1.83 -12.10 -2.30
N HIS A 146 3.05 -12.62 -2.46
CA HIS A 146 3.64 -13.62 -1.58
C HIS A 146 3.81 -13.09 -0.16
N GLN A 147 4.43 -11.92 0.02
CA GLN A 147 4.57 -11.32 1.36
C GLN A 147 3.21 -11.04 2.00
N ARG A 148 2.21 -10.61 1.23
CA ARG A 148 0.87 -10.32 1.71
C ARG A 148 0.16 -11.58 2.17
N THR A 149 0.24 -12.62 1.35
CA THR A 149 -0.37 -13.92 1.63
C THR A 149 0.24 -14.55 2.87
N HIS A 150 1.57 -14.52 3.00
CA HIS A 150 2.27 -15.08 4.16
C HIS A 150 1.94 -14.35 5.48
N ARG A 151 1.49 -13.10 5.44
CA ARG A 151 1.06 -12.35 6.63
C ARG A 151 -0.39 -12.60 7.01
N HIS A 152 -1.17 -13.25 6.16
CA HIS A 152 -2.57 -13.56 6.44
C HIS A 152 -2.66 -14.67 7.49
N GLU A 153 -3.59 -14.57 8.43
CA GLU A 153 -3.73 -15.47 9.59
C GLU A 153 -3.76 -16.97 9.24
N LEU A 154 -4.39 -17.29 8.11
CA LEU A 154 -4.48 -18.65 7.57
C LEU A 154 -3.13 -19.24 7.10
N PHE A 155 -2.13 -18.40 6.82
CA PHE A 155 -0.82 -18.81 6.29
C PHE A 155 0.35 -18.48 7.23
N THR A 156 0.09 -17.76 8.34
CA THR A 156 1.12 -17.43 9.33
C THR A 156 1.52 -18.67 10.13
N PRO A 157 2.82 -19.00 10.26
CA PRO A 157 3.28 -20.14 11.04
C PRO A 157 2.72 -20.14 12.48
N PRO A 158 2.47 -21.31 13.10
CA PRO A 158 2.12 -21.39 14.52
C PRO A 158 3.21 -20.74 15.38
N VAL A 159 2.81 -19.96 16.39
CA VAL A 159 3.74 -19.43 17.38
C VAL A 159 4.10 -20.55 18.34
N ILE A 160 5.39 -20.68 18.71
CA ILE A 160 5.86 -21.70 19.64
C ILE A 160 5.11 -21.55 20.97
N GLY A 161 4.29 -22.54 21.34
CA GLY A 161 3.45 -22.54 22.54
C GLY A 161 1.94 -22.38 22.29
N SER A 162 1.48 -22.28 21.04
CA SER A 162 0.05 -22.25 20.70
C SER A 162 -0.66 -23.57 21.06
N HIS A 163 -1.93 -23.49 21.47
CA HIS A 163 -2.75 -24.65 21.80
C HIS A 163 -2.88 -25.62 20.60
N PRO A 164 -2.93 -26.95 20.82
CA PRO A 164 -2.99 -27.96 19.75
C PRO A 164 -4.17 -27.78 18.77
N ASP A 165 -5.28 -27.20 19.24
CA ASP A 165 -6.48 -26.95 18.43
C ASP A 165 -6.30 -25.86 17.35
N GLU A 166 -5.34 -24.93 17.50
CA GLU A 166 -5.04 -23.90 16.48
C GLU A 166 -4.14 -24.41 15.36
N MET A 167 -3.58 -25.61 15.50
CA MET A 167 -2.60 -26.17 14.56
C MET A 167 -3.25 -26.81 13.32
N GLY A 168 -4.55 -27.14 13.38
CA GLY A 168 -5.27 -27.89 12.34
C GLY A 168 -5.84 -27.07 11.17
N SER A 169 -5.77 -25.74 11.21
CA SER A 169 -6.44 -24.86 10.22
C SER A 169 -5.49 -23.96 9.41
N LYS A 170 -4.17 -24.15 9.53
CA LYS A 170 -3.18 -23.29 8.87
C LYS A 170 -2.65 -23.94 7.60
N PHE A 171 -2.62 -23.17 6.53
CA PHE A 171 -2.11 -23.57 5.23
C PHE A 171 -0.64 -23.22 5.09
N GLN A 172 0.17 -24.16 4.58
CA GLN A 172 1.57 -23.91 4.28
C GLN A 172 1.78 -23.85 2.77
N LEU A 173 2.28 -22.72 2.29
CA LEU A 173 2.65 -22.57 0.88
C LEU A 173 3.91 -23.38 0.58
N LYS A 174 3.91 -24.10 -0.55
CA LYS A 174 5.12 -24.70 -1.12
C LYS A 174 5.51 -23.98 -2.41
N THR A 175 6.80 -23.96 -2.71
CA THR A 175 7.33 -23.48 -3.99
C THR A 175 7.21 -24.57 -5.06
N ILE A 176 7.24 -24.16 -6.32
CA ILE A 176 7.21 -25.10 -7.45
C ILE A 176 8.47 -25.98 -7.47
N GLU A 177 9.64 -25.43 -7.16
CA GLU A 177 10.88 -26.22 -7.03
C GLU A 177 10.73 -27.36 -6.01
N THR A 178 10.02 -27.13 -4.90
CA THR A 178 9.75 -28.18 -3.90
C THR A 178 8.94 -29.33 -4.50
N LEU A 179 7.99 -29.03 -5.40
CA LEU A 179 7.23 -30.07 -6.11
C LEU A 179 8.14 -30.84 -7.07
N LEU A 180 8.85 -30.12 -7.93
CA LEU A 180 9.69 -30.70 -8.99
C LEU A 180 10.89 -31.48 -8.44
N GLY A 181 11.34 -31.17 -7.22
CA GLY A 181 12.38 -31.92 -6.51
C GLY A 181 11.90 -33.23 -5.89
N SER A 182 10.59 -33.47 -5.82
CA SER A 182 10.03 -34.70 -5.26
C SER A 182 9.97 -35.81 -6.29
N THR A 183 10.41 -37.00 -5.89
CA THR A 183 10.29 -38.24 -6.67
C THR A 183 9.05 -39.06 -6.31
N THR A 184 8.33 -38.65 -5.27
CA THR A 184 7.09 -39.31 -4.81
C THR A 184 5.90 -38.38 -4.94
N LYS A 185 4.70 -38.97 -5.01
CA LYS A 185 3.44 -38.25 -4.94
C LYS A 185 3.40 -37.34 -3.71
N ILE A 186 3.06 -36.07 -3.91
CA ILE A 186 2.79 -35.10 -2.84
C ILE A 186 1.27 -34.89 -2.79
N GLY A 187 0.64 -35.32 -1.70
CA GLY A 187 -0.74 -34.96 -1.38
C GLY A 187 -0.83 -33.56 -0.75
N ASP A 188 -2.03 -32.98 -0.83
CA ASP A 188 -2.46 -31.76 -0.14
C ASP A 188 -1.40 -30.66 -0.09
N VAL A 189 -1.22 -30.00 -1.23
CA VAL A 189 -0.29 -28.87 -1.38
C VAL A 189 -1.01 -27.65 -1.92
N ILE A 190 -0.63 -26.48 -1.38
CA ILE A 190 -1.05 -25.18 -1.86
C ILE A 190 0.17 -24.44 -2.40
N VAL A 191 0.07 -23.95 -3.63
CA VAL A 191 1.12 -23.18 -4.29
C VAL A 191 0.56 -21.83 -4.69
N LEU A 192 1.26 -20.76 -4.33
CA LEU A 192 1.04 -19.45 -4.93
C LEU A 192 1.82 -19.39 -6.25
N GLY A 193 1.15 -19.05 -7.35
CA GLY A 193 1.83 -18.89 -8.63
C GLY A 193 0.98 -18.17 -9.67
N MET A 194 1.61 -17.83 -10.79
CA MET A 194 0.98 -17.17 -11.94
C MET A 194 0.49 -18.21 -12.94
N ILE A 195 -0.74 -18.06 -13.43
CA ILE A 195 -1.27 -18.88 -14.52
C ILE A 195 -0.65 -18.43 -15.84
N THR A 196 -0.09 -19.36 -16.61
CA THR A 196 0.41 -19.11 -17.96
C THR A 196 -0.10 -20.16 -18.95
N GLN A 197 -0.32 -19.76 -20.20
CA GLN A 197 -0.73 -20.68 -21.27
C GLN A 197 0.36 -20.76 -22.34
N LEU A 198 1.34 -21.63 -22.14
CA LEU A 198 2.47 -21.78 -23.06
C LEU A 198 2.09 -22.44 -24.40
N LYS A 199 1.02 -23.25 -24.39
CA LYS A 199 0.45 -23.91 -25.57
C LYS A 199 -1.06 -23.92 -25.45
N GLU A 200 -1.76 -23.93 -26.59
CA GLU A 200 -3.22 -24.01 -26.62
C GLU A 200 -3.73 -25.20 -25.79
N GLY A 201 -4.72 -24.96 -24.94
CA GLY A 201 -5.25 -25.93 -23.99
C GLY A 201 -4.30 -26.48 -22.90
N LYS A 202 -3.05 -25.99 -22.79
CA LYS A 202 -2.10 -26.43 -21.76
C LYS A 202 -1.70 -25.29 -20.84
N PHE A 203 -2.20 -25.37 -19.61
CA PHE A 203 -1.92 -24.40 -18.57
C PHE A 203 -0.74 -24.82 -17.70
N PHE A 204 -0.04 -23.82 -17.20
CA PHE A 204 1.09 -23.95 -16.31
C PHE A 204 0.92 -22.98 -15.14
N LEU A 205 1.57 -23.31 -14.04
CA LEU A 205 1.75 -22.43 -12.90
C LEU A 205 3.22 -22.04 -12.82
N GLU A 206 3.50 -20.77 -12.59
CA GLU A 206 4.87 -20.24 -12.52
C GLU A 206 5.09 -19.44 -11.24
N ASP A 207 6.22 -19.67 -10.59
CA ASP A 207 6.74 -18.89 -9.47
C ASP A 207 8.24 -18.59 -9.73
N PRO A 208 8.94 -17.81 -8.89
CA PRO A 208 10.35 -17.52 -9.12
C PRO A 208 11.29 -18.73 -9.15
N THR A 209 10.82 -19.89 -8.67
CA THR A 209 11.60 -21.13 -8.53
C THR A 209 11.42 -22.09 -9.71
N GLY A 210 10.32 -21.98 -10.45
CA GLY A 210 10.12 -22.78 -11.65
C GLY A 210 8.72 -22.72 -12.24
N THR A 211 8.43 -23.69 -13.10
CA THR A 211 7.16 -23.83 -13.81
C THR A 211 6.69 -25.28 -13.75
N VAL A 212 5.41 -25.51 -13.47
CA VAL A 212 4.80 -26.84 -13.42
C VAL A 212 3.55 -26.90 -14.29
N GLN A 213 3.35 -28.01 -15.00
CA GLN A 213 2.14 -28.21 -15.80
C GLN A 213 0.94 -28.42 -14.88
N LEU A 214 -0.18 -27.77 -15.21
CA LEU A 214 -1.43 -27.91 -14.48
C LEU A 214 -2.36 -28.91 -15.17
N ASP A 215 -2.98 -29.76 -14.37
CA ASP A 215 -4.21 -30.46 -14.74
C ASP A 215 -5.39 -29.80 -14.02
N LEU A 216 -6.24 -29.13 -14.80
CA LEU A 216 -7.41 -28.40 -14.34
C LEU A 216 -8.73 -29.14 -14.58
N SER A 217 -8.67 -30.40 -15.03
CA SER A 217 -9.85 -31.18 -15.44
C SER A 217 -10.90 -31.36 -14.33
N LYS A 218 -10.47 -31.29 -13.07
CA LYS A 218 -11.33 -31.44 -11.87
C LYS A 218 -11.28 -30.22 -10.94
N ALA A 219 -10.68 -29.12 -11.40
CA ALA A 219 -10.49 -27.94 -10.56
C ALA A 219 -11.82 -27.23 -10.29
N GLN A 220 -12.05 -26.89 -9.02
CA GLN A 220 -13.12 -26.00 -8.60
C GLN A 220 -12.58 -24.58 -8.44
N PHE A 221 -13.34 -23.59 -8.87
CA PHE A 221 -12.93 -22.19 -8.79
C PHE A 221 -13.75 -21.49 -7.73
N HIS A 222 -13.08 -20.77 -6.85
CA HIS A 222 -13.74 -19.79 -5.99
C HIS A 222 -14.30 -18.63 -6.82
N SER A 223 -15.06 -17.73 -6.21
CA SER A 223 -15.60 -16.56 -6.91
C SER A 223 -14.47 -15.65 -7.40
N GLY A 224 -14.52 -15.28 -8.67
CA GLY A 224 -13.62 -14.29 -9.25
C GLY A 224 -13.40 -14.51 -10.74
N LEU A 225 -12.68 -13.60 -11.38
CA LEU A 225 -12.35 -13.69 -12.80
C LEU A 225 -10.91 -14.18 -12.97
N TYR A 226 -10.76 -15.45 -13.36
CA TYR A 226 -9.46 -16.09 -13.57
C TYR A 226 -9.04 -15.92 -15.02
N THR A 227 -7.92 -15.25 -15.26
CA THR A 227 -7.34 -15.07 -16.59
C THR A 227 -5.91 -15.56 -16.63
N GLU A 228 -5.35 -15.67 -17.83
CA GLU A 228 -3.90 -15.76 -17.98
C GLU A 228 -3.23 -14.57 -17.26
N ALA A 229 -2.05 -14.81 -16.70
CA ALA A 229 -1.26 -13.90 -15.86
C ALA A 229 -1.88 -13.53 -14.50
N CYS A 230 -3.01 -14.13 -14.10
CA CYS A 230 -3.48 -14.05 -12.72
C CYS A 230 -2.57 -14.83 -11.78
N PHE A 231 -2.30 -14.26 -10.61
CA PHE A 231 -1.69 -14.97 -9.49
C PHE A 231 -2.77 -15.60 -8.63
N VAL A 232 -2.61 -16.87 -8.34
CA VAL A 232 -3.62 -17.71 -7.68
C VAL A 232 -2.98 -18.61 -6.64
N LEU A 233 -3.78 -19.02 -5.67
CA LEU A 233 -3.52 -20.13 -4.78
C LEU A 233 -4.12 -21.38 -5.41
N ALA A 234 -3.26 -22.29 -5.83
CA ALA A 234 -3.62 -23.57 -6.42
C ALA A 234 -3.48 -24.66 -5.34
N GLU A 235 -4.60 -25.26 -4.96
CA GLU A 235 -4.66 -26.38 -4.03
C GLU A 235 -4.82 -27.69 -4.80
N GLY A 236 -4.03 -28.71 -4.47
CA GLY A 236 -4.10 -30.00 -5.16
C GLY A 236 -3.06 -30.99 -4.71
N TRP A 237 -2.69 -31.89 -5.62
CA TRP A 237 -1.66 -32.90 -5.42
C TRP A 237 -0.75 -33.00 -6.65
N PHE A 238 0.51 -33.37 -6.42
CA PHE A 238 1.54 -33.45 -7.45
C PHE A 238 2.03 -34.88 -7.65
N GLU A 239 2.09 -35.34 -8.89
CA GLU A 239 2.57 -36.66 -9.30
C GLU A 239 3.08 -36.59 -10.74
N ASP A 240 4.15 -37.33 -11.06
CA ASP A 240 4.66 -37.46 -12.43
C ASP A 240 4.84 -36.13 -13.20
N GLN A 241 5.40 -35.11 -12.54
CA GLN A 241 5.65 -33.77 -13.09
C GLN A 241 4.40 -32.94 -13.44
N VAL A 242 3.21 -33.38 -13.01
CA VAL A 242 1.95 -32.68 -13.22
C VAL A 242 1.34 -32.31 -11.87
N PHE A 243 0.87 -31.07 -11.76
CA PHE A 243 0.14 -30.59 -10.61
C PHE A 243 -1.36 -30.64 -10.88
N HIS A 244 -2.05 -31.56 -10.21
CA HIS A 244 -3.48 -31.79 -10.35
C HIS A 244 -4.23 -30.91 -9.36
N VAL A 245 -4.93 -29.91 -9.89
CA VAL A 245 -5.60 -28.88 -9.08
C VAL A 245 -6.99 -29.35 -8.69
N ASN A 246 -7.26 -29.31 -7.38
CA ASN A 246 -8.58 -29.52 -6.80
C ASN A 246 -9.33 -28.20 -6.70
N ALA A 247 -8.66 -27.14 -6.26
CA ALA A 247 -9.28 -25.83 -6.06
C ALA A 247 -8.35 -24.66 -6.43
N PHE A 248 -8.94 -23.59 -6.97
CA PHE A 248 -8.28 -22.32 -7.24
C PHE A 248 -8.91 -21.19 -6.43
N GLY A 249 -8.09 -20.52 -5.63
CA GLY A 249 -8.44 -19.29 -4.93
C GLY A 249 -7.56 -18.12 -5.37
N PHE A 250 -8.01 -16.90 -5.13
CA PHE A 250 -7.10 -15.76 -5.14
C PHE A 250 -6.38 -15.65 -3.80
N PRO A 251 -5.12 -15.15 -3.78
CA PRO A 251 -4.50 -14.76 -2.52
C PRO A 251 -5.39 -13.71 -1.83
N PRO A 252 -5.59 -13.82 -0.50
CA PRO A 252 -6.51 -12.95 0.22
C PRO A 252 -6.14 -11.47 0.02
N THR A 253 -7.17 -10.63 -0.07
CA THR A 253 -7.00 -9.18 -0.18
C THR A 253 -6.70 -8.62 1.20
N GLU A 254 -5.70 -7.75 1.29
CA GLU A 254 -5.35 -7.08 2.55
C GLU A 254 -6.04 -5.71 2.63
N PRO A 255 -6.81 -5.44 3.70
CA PRO A 255 -7.36 -4.12 3.95
C PRO A 255 -6.26 -3.08 4.18
N ALA A 256 -6.51 -1.85 3.75
CA ALA A 256 -5.54 -0.75 3.91
C ALA A 256 -5.17 -0.47 5.37
N SER A 257 -6.05 -0.76 6.34
CA SER A 257 -5.75 -0.68 7.77
C SER A 257 -4.67 -1.68 8.19
N THR A 258 -4.75 -2.92 7.72
CA THR A 258 -3.75 -3.97 7.99
C THR A 258 -2.40 -3.62 7.36
N THR A 259 -2.39 -3.12 6.12
CA THR A 259 -1.15 -2.67 5.47
C THR A 259 -0.49 -1.54 6.26
N ARG A 260 -1.27 -0.54 6.72
CA ARG A 260 -0.74 0.56 7.55
C ARG A 260 -0.28 0.10 8.94
N ALA A 261 -0.97 -0.86 9.55
CA ALA A 261 -0.52 -1.43 10.82
C ALA A 261 0.84 -2.12 10.68
N TYR A 262 1.12 -2.74 9.52
CA TYR A 262 2.37 -3.44 9.28
C TYR A 262 3.52 -2.54 8.81
N TYR A 263 3.25 -1.61 7.88
CA TYR A 263 4.27 -0.75 7.27
C TYR A 263 4.29 0.69 7.84
N GLY A 264 3.45 0.97 8.83
CA GLY A 264 3.30 2.30 9.41
C GLY A 264 2.75 3.32 8.40
N ASN A 265 3.32 4.51 8.45
CA ASN A 265 2.78 5.70 7.79
C ASN A 265 3.47 6.03 6.46
N ILE A 266 4.08 5.04 5.81
CA ILE A 266 4.73 5.23 4.51
C ILE A 266 3.71 5.75 3.49
N ASN A 267 4.08 6.81 2.77
CA ASN A 267 3.25 7.33 1.67
C ASN A 267 3.49 6.54 0.37
N PHE A 268 2.82 5.39 0.22
CA PHE A 268 2.81 4.64 -1.04
C PHE A 268 2.02 5.33 -2.16
N PHE A 269 1.14 6.29 -1.82
CA PHE A 269 0.23 6.91 -2.77
C PHE A 269 0.91 8.03 -3.58
N GLY A 270 1.83 8.77 -2.95
CA GLY A 270 2.54 9.90 -3.53
C GLY A 270 1.93 11.26 -3.17
N GLY A 271 2.34 12.30 -3.89
CA GLY A 271 1.96 13.67 -3.62
C GLY A 271 2.89 14.38 -2.62
N PRO A 272 2.52 15.59 -2.16
CA PRO A 272 3.42 16.46 -1.38
C PRO A 272 3.78 15.93 0.01
N SER A 273 2.92 15.11 0.61
CA SER A 273 3.16 14.58 1.97
C SER A 273 4.25 13.51 1.97
N ASN A 274 5.15 13.56 2.94
CA ASN A 274 6.12 12.50 3.21
C ASN A 274 5.48 11.26 3.89
N THR A 275 4.31 11.43 4.49
CA THR A 275 3.58 10.38 5.23
C THR A 275 2.18 10.15 4.64
N SER A 276 1.60 8.99 4.94
CA SER A 276 0.26 8.65 4.48
C SER A 276 -0.77 9.68 4.94
N VAL A 277 -1.45 10.34 4.01
CA VAL A 277 -2.49 11.35 4.33
C VAL A 277 -3.65 10.79 5.18
N LYS A 278 -3.79 9.45 5.25
CA LYS A 278 -4.79 8.79 6.11
C LYS A 278 -4.48 8.90 7.61
N THR A 279 -3.31 9.37 8.00
CA THR A 279 -2.97 9.64 9.41
C THR A 279 -3.15 11.10 9.81
N SER A 280 -3.49 11.99 8.86
CA SER A 280 -3.75 13.39 9.17
C SER A 280 -5.16 13.56 9.74
N ALA A 281 -5.22 13.86 11.04
CA ALA A 281 -6.48 14.20 11.71
C ALA A 281 -7.09 15.50 11.17
N LYS A 282 -6.24 16.46 10.76
CA LYS A 282 -6.66 17.73 10.17
C LYS A 282 -7.30 17.55 8.80
N LEU A 283 -6.69 16.77 7.89
CA LEU A 283 -7.32 16.44 6.61
C LEU A 283 -8.62 15.66 6.81
N LYS A 284 -8.68 14.78 7.81
CA LYS A 284 -9.92 14.06 8.13
C LYS A 284 -11.03 15.01 8.60
N GLN A 285 -10.69 15.97 9.46
CA GLN A 285 -11.64 16.99 9.91
C GLN A 285 -12.16 17.83 8.72
N LEU A 286 -11.26 18.27 7.83
CA LEU A 286 -11.65 19.02 6.62
C LEU A 286 -12.55 18.20 5.67
N GLU A 287 -12.27 16.89 5.52
CA GLU A 287 -13.12 15.95 4.76
C GLU A 287 -14.52 15.85 5.36
N ASP A 288 -14.64 15.81 6.69
CA ASP A 288 -15.92 15.67 7.40
C ASP A 288 -16.73 16.99 7.44
N GLU A 289 -16.05 18.13 7.51
CA GLU A 289 -16.66 19.47 7.53
C GLU A 289 -17.17 19.89 6.14
N ASN A 290 -16.44 19.55 5.06
CA ASN A 290 -16.83 19.90 3.70
C ASN A 290 -17.85 18.92 3.10
N LYS A 291 -19.10 19.06 3.53
CA LYS A 291 -20.21 18.21 3.06
C LYS A 291 -20.61 18.44 1.60
N ASP A 292 -20.27 19.61 1.06
CA ASP A 292 -20.61 20.00 -0.29
C ASP A 292 -19.60 19.49 -1.32
N ALA A 293 -18.42 19.05 -0.88
CA ALA A 293 -17.42 18.43 -1.74
C ALA A 293 -18.00 17.20 -2.44
N MET A 294 -17.87 17.17 -3.76
CA MET A 294 -18.24 16.02 -4.57
C MET A 294 -17.30 15.82 -5.75
N PHE A 295 -17.16 14.56 -6.15
CA PHE A 295 -16.46 14.13 -7.35
C PHE A 295 -17.44 13.53 -8.35
N VAL A 296 -17.49 14.09 -9.56
CA VAL A 296 -18.36 13.61 -10.64
C VAL A 296 -17.53 12.84 -11.65
N PHE A 297 -17.93 11.60 -11.91
CA PHE A 297 -17.25 10.68 -12.81
C PHE A 297 -18.08 10.37 -14.06
N ILE A 298 -17.51 10.68 -15.21
CA ILE A 298 -18.03 10.38 -16.55
C ILE A 298 -16.91 9.79 -17.42
N SER A 299 -17.26 9.05 -18.48
CA SER A 299 -16.28 8.44 -19.37
C SER A 299 -16.83 8.25 -20.79
N ASP A 300 -15.96 7.94 -21.76
CA ASP A 300 -16.23 7.96 -23.20
C ASP A 300 -17.07 9.16 -23.64
N VAL A 301 -16.64 10.36 -23.26
CA VAL A 301 -17.31 11.60 -23.62
C VAL A 301 -16.96 11.95 -25.07
N TRP A 302 -17.78 11.46 -25.99
CA TRP A 302 -17.62 11.69 -27.44
C TRP A 302 -18.10 13.08 -27.81
N LEU A 303 -17.20 14.07 -27.70
CA LEU A 303 -17.49 15.48 -27.96
C LEU A 303 -17.86 15.78 -29.42
N ASP A 304 -17.66 14.82 -30.33
CA ASP A 304 -18.10 14.85 -31.72
C ASP A 304 -19.60 14.53 -31.90
N GLN A 305 -20.26 13.99 -30.88
CA GLN A 305 -21.69 13.66 -30.91
C GLN A 305 -22.53 14.82 -30.36
N VAL A 306 -23.45 15.34 -31.17
CA VAL A 306 -24.37 16.43 -30.77
C VAL A 306 -25.16 16.06 -29.51
N GLU A 307 -25.67 14.83 -29.45
CA GLU A 307 -26.43 14.34 -28.31
C GLU A 307 -25.60 14.34 -27.01
N VAL A 308 -24.30 14.03 -27.07
CA VAL A 308 -23.40 14.09 -25.91
C VAL A 308 -23.25 15.54 -25.44
N LEU A 309 -23.09 16.49 -26.35
CA LEU A 309 -22.98 17.91 -26.01
C LEU A 309 -24.27 18.45 -25.35
N GLU A 310 -25.44 18.09 -25.87
CA GLU A 310 -26.74 18.46 -25.28
C GLU A 310 -26.89 17.92 -23.86
N LYS A 311 -26.44 16.68 -23.63
CA LYS A 311 -26.49 16.04 -22.31
C LYS A 311 -25.47 16.64 -21.35
N LEU A 312 -24.27 16.98 -21.80
CA LEU A 312 -23.31 17.74 -21.00
C LEU A 312 -23.87 19.11 -20.61
N HIS A 313 -24.52 19.81 -21.55
CA HIS A 313 -25.17 21.10 -21.26
C HIS A 313 -26.22 20.95 -20.16
N THR A 314 -27.12 19.96 -20.29
CA THR A 314 -28.14 19.64 -19.29
C THR A 314 -27.51 19.36 -17.92
N MET A 315 -26.44 18.56 -17.88
CA MET A 315 -25.71 18.23 -16.65
C MET A 315 -25.09 19.48 -16.01
N PHE A 316 -24.39 20.31 -16.79
CA PHE A 316 -23.77 21.54 -16.29
C PHE A 316 -24.81 22.54 -15.79
N SER A 317 -25.94 22.69 -16.48
CA SER A 317 -27.06 23.51 -16.00
C SER A 317 -27.57 23.04 -14.63
N GLY A 318 -27.69 21.72 -14.43
CA GLY A 318 -28.07 21.14 -13.14
C GLY A 318 -27.06 21.41 -12.02
N PHE A 319 -25.76 21.29 -12.31
CA PHE A 319 -24.73 21.60 -11.31
C PHE A 319 -24.64 23.11 -11.00
N ILE A 320 -24.82 23.98 -11.99
CA ILE A 320 -24.88 25.43 -11.78
C ILE A 320 -26.03 25.79 -10.81
N THR A 321 -27.16 25.09 -10.87
CA THR A 321 -28.26 25.34 -9.93
C THR A 321 -27.98 24.87 -8.50
N LEU A 322 -27.10 23.88 -8.31
CA LEU A 322 -26.66 23.40 -6.99
C LEU A 322 -25.53 24.28 -6.43
N SER A 323 -24.64 24.75 -7.31
CA SER A 323 -23.55 25.66 -7.00
C SER A 323 -24.04 27.10 -7.12
N THR A 324 -24.59 27.69 -6.04
CA THR A 324 -24.74 29.15 -6.02
C THR A 324 -23.36 29.77 -6.22
N PHE A 325 -23.13 30.34 -7.41
CA PHE A 325 -21.88 30.94 -7.84
C PHE A 325 -21.34 31.91 -6.78
N VAL A 326 -20.27 31.52 -6.10
CA VAL A 326 -19.41 32.44 -5.37
C VAL A 326 -17.98 32.17 -5.81
N PHE A 327 -17.51 33.00 -6.74
CA PHE A 327 -16.09 33.22 -7.04
C PHE A 327 -15.46 34.02 -5.89
N LEU A 328 -15.42 33.45 -4.69
CA LEU A 328 -14.59 33.94 -3.58
C LEU A 328 -13.70 32.78 -3.15
N GLU A 329 -12.40 32.98 -3.43
CA GLU A 329 -11.22 32.34 -2.84
C GLU A 329 -11.37 30.93 -2.20
N GLN A 330 -10.66 29.97 -2.81
CA GLN A 330 -9.96 28.86 -2.15
C GLN A 330 -10.77 27.80 -1.38
N THR A 331 -12.04 27.58 -1.70
CA THR A 331 -12.73 26.34 -1.28
C THR A 331 -13.09 25.51 -2.52
N MET A 332 -12.63 24.27 -2.56
CA MET A 332 -12.93 23.36 -3.67
C MET A 332 -14.34 22.81 -3.45
N HIS A 333 -15.33 23.35 -4.18
CA HIS A 333 -16.74 22.95 -4.04
C HIS A 333 -17.09 21.75 -4.93
N CYS A 334 -16.48 21.60 -6.10
CA CYS A 334 -16.69 20.44 -6.98
C CYS A 334 -15.41 20.13 -7.78
N ALA A 335 -14.97 18.88 -7.78
CA ALA A 335 -13.91 18.42 -8.67
C ALA A 335 -14.49 17.38 -9.63
N ALA A 336 -14.68 17.74 -10.89
CA ALA A 336 -15.00 16.76 -11.93
C ALA A 336 -13.75 15.94 -12.25
N VAL A 337 -13.80 14.62 -12.07
CA VAL A 337 -12.68 13.71 -12.38
C VAL A 337 -13.17 12.71 -13.41
N LEU A 338 -12.51 12.67 -14.57
CA LEU A 338 -12.92 11.84 -15.70
C LEU A 338 -12.41 10.39 -15.54
N THR A 339 -13.22 9.40 -15.94
CA THR A 339 -13.11 7.90 -15.93
C THR A 339 -14.00 7.19 -14.88
N MET A 340 -14.72 6.06 -15.08
CA MET A 340 -14.86 5.02 -16.13
C MET A 340 -16.34 4.76 -16.53
N GLY A 341 -16.58 4.27 -17.76
CA GLY A 341 -17.89 3.88 -18.31
C GLY A 341 -18.36 4.70 -19.51
N SER A 342 -19.11 4.14 -20.46
CA SER A 342 -19.49 4.91 -21.65
C SER A 342 -20.68 5.83 -21.41
N PHE A 343 -20.47 7.15 -21.30
CA PHE A 343 -21.53 8.16 -21.13
C PHE A 343 -22.66 8.00 -22.17
N PRO A 344 -22.39 7.87 -23.48
CA PRO A 344 -23.45 7.62 -24.45
C PRO A 344 -24.07 6.21 -24.32
N ARG A 345 -23.27 5.14 -24.20
CA ARG A 345 -23.80 3.76 -24.20
C ARG A 345 -24.51 3.35 -22.91
N SER A 346 -24.31 4.08 -21.83
CA SER A 346 -25.00 3.89 -20.54
C SER A 346 -26.32 4.68 -20.44
N GLY A 347 -26.75 5.31 -21.53
CA GLY A 347 -27.92 6.20 -21.53
C GLY A 347 -27.69 7.45 -20.68
N PHE A 348 -26.50 8.05 -20.79
CA PHE A 348 -26.09 9.27 -20.09
C PHE A 348 -26.11 9.13 -18.56
N SER A 349 -25.60 7.99 -18.08
CA SER A 349 -25.42 7.72 -16.66
C SER A 349 -24.04 8.19 -16.20
N PHE A 350 -23.96 8.66 -14.96
CA PHE A 350 -22.72 9.13 -14.32
C PHE A 350 -22.76 8.83 -12.81
N LYS A 351 -21.60 8.83 -12.16
CA LYS A 351 -21.49 8.58 -10.72
C LYS A 351 -21.04 9.85 -10.00
N VAL A 352 -21.64 10.12 -8.85
CA VAL A 352 -21.23 11.19 -7.95
C VAL A 352 -20.74 10.58 -6.65
N PHE A 353 -19.54 10.96 -6.22
CA PHE A 353 -18.95 10.51 -4.95
C PHE A 353 -18.85 11.67 -3.98
N TYR A 354 -19.32 11.45 -2.76
CA TYR A 354 -19.28 12.41 -1.66
C TYR A 354 -18.23 11.97 -0.63
N PRO A 355 -17.09 12.68 -0.50
CA PRO A 355 -16.01 12.26 0.39
C PRO A 355 -16.40 12.22 1.87
N SER A 356 -17.17 13.21 2.33
CA SER A 356 -17.52 13.41 3.74
C SER A 356 -18.24 12.21 4.37
N ASN A 357 -19.11 11.53 3.61
CA ASN A 357 -19.89 10.37 4.05
C ASN A 357 -19.51 9.08 3.30
N LYS A 358 -18.59 9.15 2.33
CA LYS A 358 -18.13 8.06 1.47
C LYS A 358 -19.25 7.38 0.67
N THR A 359 -20.28 8.13 0.29
CA THR A 359 -21.38 7.60 -0.53
C THR A 359 -21.10 7.79 -2.03
N VAL A 360 -21.61 6.84 -2.83
CA VAL A 360 -21.63 6.93 -4.29
C VAL A 360 -23.08 6.92 -4.74
N GLU A 361 -23.45 7.91 -5.55
CA GLU A 361 -24.77 8.02 -6.14
C GLU A 361 -24.71 7.71 -7.64
N ASP A 362 -25.63 6.86 -8.09
CA ASP A 362 -25.86 6.59 -9.50
C ASP A 362 -26.85 7.61 -10.05
N SER A 363 -26.38 8.43 -10.99
CA SER A 363 -27.18 9.47 -11.63
C SER A 363 -27.39 9.16 -13.11
N LYS A 364 -28.53 9.57 -13.65
CA LYS A 364 -28.86 9.40 -15.07
C LYS A 364 -29.62 10.60 -15.59
N LEU A 365 -29.15 11.14 -16.72
CA LEU A 365 -29.87 12.20 -17.41
C LEU A 365 -31.04 11.57 -18.18
N GLN A 366 -32.28 11.90 -17.79
CA GLN A 366 -33.45 11.43 -18.52
C GLN A 366 -33.54 12.08 -19.92
N GLY A 367 -34.19 11.40 -20.86
CA GLY A 367 -34.61 12.01 -22.12
C GLY A 367 -35.75 12.98 -21.84
N PHE A 368 -35.76 14.13 -22.52
CA PHE A 368 -36.97 14.92 -22.66
C PHE A 368 -37.84 14.33 -23.77
#